data_AF-A0AAW0Q7E1-F1
#
_entry.id   AF-A0AAW0Q7E1-F1
#
_cell.length_a   1.000
_cell.length_b   1.000
_cell.length_c   1.000
_cell.angle_alpha   90.00
_cell.angle_beta   90.00
_cell.angle_gamma   90.00
#
_symmetry.space_group_name_H-M   'P 1'
#
loop_
_entity.id
_entity.type
_entity.pdbx_description
1 polymer ?
#
loop_
_entity_poly.entity_id
_entity_poly.type
_entity_poly.pdbx_seq_one_letter_code
_entity_poly.pdbx_strand_id
1 'polypeptide(L)'
;MSHLDRTIFDEGELLEFAKMGSFLEYDLFGTEMLNYPYNTDVDMPSDSQRVKTLSFLVKEGYEDKILVAHDIHTKHRLTKFGGHGYSHILKNIVPKMLLRGISQRQVDKILIDNPKRWLTFK
;
A
#
# COMPACT_ATOMS: atom_id res chain seq x y z
N MET A 1 6.89 -3.51 8.02
CA MET A 1 6.89 -4.81 7.31
C MET A 1 6.41 -4.56 5.90
N SER A 2 7.25 -4.87 4.92
CA SER A 2 6.97 -4.74 3.48
C SER A 2 6.05 -5.84 2.97
N HIS A 3 5.51 -5.64 1.76
CA HIS A 3 4.69 -6.60 1.02
C HIS A 3 3.46 -7.14 1.78
N LEU A 4 2.85 -6.32 2.64
CA LEU A 4 1.64 -6.76 3.37
C LEU A 4 0.47 -7.02 2.42
N ASP A 5 0.48 -6.40 1.24
CA ASP A 5 -0.52 -6.58 0.18
C ASP A 5 -0.83 -8.06 -0.10
N ARG A 6 0.20 -8.91 -0.04
CA ARG A 6 0.12 -10.33 -0.45
C ARG A 6 0.44 -11.32 0.67
N THR A 7 0.45 -10.84 1.92
CA THR A 7 0.93 -11.62 3.06
C THR A 7 -0.15 -11.89 4.11
N ILE A 8 -0.95 -10.88 4.48
CA ILE A 8 -2.00 -11.02 5.50
C ILE A 8 -3.33 -10.55 4.89
N PHE A 9 -4.24 -11.50 4.67
CA PHE A 9 -5.54 -11.23 4.04
C PHE A 9 -6.69 -11.20 5.05
N ASP A 10 -6.58 -11.96 6.14
CA ASP A 10 -7.57 -11.92 7.22
C ASP A 10 -7.46 -10.59 7.98
N GLU A 11 -8.60 -9.92 8.12
CA GLU A 11 -8.67 -8.62 8.77
C GLU A 11 -8.32 -8.72 10.26
N GLY A 12 -8.68 -9.82 10.94
CA GLY A 12 -8.36 -10.05 12.34
C GLY A 12 -6.85 -10.21 12.57
N GLU A 13 -6.20 -11.09 11.81
CA GLU A 13 -4.74 -11.28 11.85
C GLU A 13 -3.99 -9.99 11.51
N LEU A 14 -4.49 -9.22 10.54
CA LEU A 14 -3.90 -7.94 10.17
C LEU A 14 -3.97 -6.93 11.33
N LEU A 15 -5.09 -6.86 12.04
CA LEU A 15 -5.24 -5.99 13.21
C LEU A 15 -4.38 -6.47 14.40
N GLU A 16 -4.24 -7.77 14.61
CA GLU A 16 -3.32 -8.32 15.61
C GLU A 16 -1.87 -7.92 15.31
N PHE A 17 -1.44 -8.03 14.06
CA PHE A 17 -0.12 -7.58 13.64
C PHE A 17 0.05 -6.06 13.80
N ALA A 18 -0.96 -5.27 13.42
CA ALA A 18 -0.94 -3.81 13.54
C ALA A 18 -0.78 -3.34 15.00
N LYS A 19 -1.39 -4.04 15.97
CA LYS A 19 -1.25 -3.76 17.41
C LYS A 19 0.19 -3.88 17.91
N MET A 20 1.06 -4.64 17.23
CA MET A 20 2.48 -4.72 17.59
C MET A 20 3.25 -3.41 17.32
N GLY A 21 2.65 -2.46 16.59
CA GLY A 21 3.18 -1.10 16.45
C GLY A 21 4.16 -0.88 15.30
N SER A 22 4.43 -1.91 14.48
CA SER A 22 5.19 -1.80 13.24
C SER A 22 4.49 -0.89 12.23
N PHE A 23 5.26 -0.27 11.34
CA PHE A 23 4.69 0.28 10.10
C PHE A 23 4.19 -0.86 9.20
N LEU A 24 3.07 -0.60 8.55
CA LEU A 24 2.32 -1.49 7.67
C LEU A 24 2.51 -0.98 6.24
N GLU A 25 3.38 -1.63 5.46
CA GLU A 25 3.74 -1.15 4.14
C GLU A 25 3.01 -1.93 3.04
N TYR A 26 2.27 -1.18 2.23
CA TYR A 26 1.59 -1.63 1.02
C TYR A 26 2.35 -1.11 -0.20
N ASP A 27 3.36 -1.87 -0.61
CA ASP A 27 4.38 -1.44 -1.57
C ASP A 27 4.19 -2.05 -2.96
N LEU A 28 3.10 -2.75 -3.23
CA LEU A 28 2.87 -3.40 -4.53
C LEU A 28 1.89 -2.65 -5.44
N PHE A 29 1.70 -1.34 -5.25
CA PHE A 29 0.81 -0.55 -6.12
C PHE A 29 1.27 -0.57 -7.58
N GLY A 30 0.32 -0.83 -8.48
CA GLY A 30 0.57 -0.98 -9.92
C GLY A 30 1.01 -2.39 -10.33
N THR A 31 1.06 -3.36 -9.41
CA THR A 31 1.33 -4.77 -9.71
C THR A 31 0.11 -5.64 -9.45
N GLU A 32 -0.40 -6.20 -10.54
CA GLU A 32 -1.49 -7.16 -10.57
C GLU A 32 -1.02 -8.33 -11.45
N MET A 33 -1.12 -9.55 -10.93
CA MET A 33 -0.64 -10.75 -11.61
C MET A 33 -1.67 -11.85 -11.41
N LEU A 34 -2.08 -12.50 -12.50
CA LEU A 34 -2.98 -13.65 -12.41
C LEU A 34 -2.32 -14.82 -11.69
N ASN A 35 -1.05 -15.10 -12.02
CA ASN A 35 -0.27 -16.18 -11.41
C ASN A 35 0.94 -15.57 -10.70
N TYR A 36 0.87 -15.44 -9.37
CA TYR A 36 2.00 -14.97 -8.59
C TYR A 36 3.04 -16.09 -8.45
N PRO A 37 4.23 -15.97 -9.06
CA PRO A 37 5.15 -17.10 -9.23
C PRO A 37 5.81 -17.55 -7.92
N TYR A 38 5.81 -16.70 -6.89
CA TYR A 38 6.43 -17.00 -5.60
C TYR A 38 5.47 -17.67 -4.62
N ASN A 39 4.16 -17.60 -4.86
CA ASN A 39 3.14 -18.31 -4.10
C ASN A 39 1.87 -18.42 -4.94
N THR A 40 1.60 -19.60 -5.50
CA THR A 40 0.46 -19.84 -6.40
C THR A 40 -0.89 -19.87 -5.70
N ASP A 41 -0.91 -20.00 -4.37
CA ASP A 41 -2.15 -19.97 -3.58
C ASP A 41 -2.62 -18.53 -3.29
N VAL A 42 -1.81 -17.53 -3.67
CA VAL A 42 -2.11 -16.11 -3.45
C VAL A 42 -2.59 -15.46 -4.74
N ASP A 43 -3.85 -15.03 -4.70
CA ASP A 43 -4.39 -14.08 -5.68
C ASP A 43 -3.87 -12.68 -5.38
N MET A 44 -3.08 -12.11 -6.31
CA MET A 44 -2.55 -10.77 -6.13
C MET A 44 -3.69 -9.74 -6.08
N PRO A 45 -3.78 -8.92 -5.02
CA PRO A 45 -4.81 -7.90 -4.98
C PRO A 45 -4.62 -6.89 -6.09
N SER A 46 -5.76 -6.38 -6.57
CA SER A 46 -5.80 -5.17 -7.39
C SER A 46 -5.49 -3.93 -6.56
N ASP A 47 -5.15 -2.84 -7.23
CA ASP A 47 -4.97 -1.54 -6.57
C ASP A 47 -6.27 -1.06 -5.88
N SER A 48 -7.43 -1.44 -6.41
CA SER A 48 -8.71 -1.14 -5.76
C SER A 48 -8.91 -1.92 -4.45
N GLN A 49 -8.44 -3.18 -4.38
CA GLN A 49 -8.44 -3.96 -3.15
C GLN A 49 -7.44 -3.39 -2.14
N ARG A 50 -6.23 -3.00 -2.57
CA ARG A 50 -5.26 -2.31 -1.70
C ARG A 50 -5.86 -1.05 -1.08
N VAL A 51 -6.48 -0.17 -1.88
CA VAL A 51 -7.14 1.05 -1.36
C VAL A 51 -8.27 0.70 -0.39
N LYS A 52 -9.03 -0.39 -0.62
CA LYS A 52 -10.05 -0.86 0.33
C LYS A 52 -9.41 -1.26 1.67
N THR A 53 -8.30 -1.99 1.65
CA THR A 53 -7.56 -2.37 2.85
C THR A 53 -6.98 -1.16 3.59
N LEU A 54 -6.45 -0.17 2.86
CA LEU A 54 -6.00 1.08 3.48
C LEU A 54 -7.16 1.83 4.15
N SER A 55 -8.33 1.88 3.51
CA SER A 55 -9.54 2.49 4.10
C SER A 55 -9.98 1.77 5.37
N PHE A 56 -9.90 0.44 5.39
CA PHE A 56 -10.15 -0.38 6.58
C PHE A 56 -9.17 -0.04 7.71
N LEU A 57 -7.86 -0.08 7.47
CA LEU A 57 -6.85 0.25 8.48
C LEU A 57 -6.99 1.67 9.04
N VAL A 58 -7.35 2.62 8.18
CA VAL A 58 -7.63 4.00 8.59
C VAL A 58 -8.84 4.06 9.53
N LYS A 59 -9.93 3.35 9.22
CA LYS A 59 -11.14 3.29 10.08
C LYS A 59 -10.85 2.65 11.44
N GLU A 60 -9.98 1.65 11.46
CA GLU A 60 -9.53 0.97 12.68
C GLU A 60 -8.46 1.77 13.47
N GLY A 61 -8.11 2.98 13.03
CA GLY A 61 -7.24 3.91 13.78
C GLY A 61 -5.74 3.78 13.50
N TYR A 62 -5.33 3.03 12.48
CA TYR A 62 -3.92 2.78 12.15
C TYR A 62 -3.34 3.75 11.09
N GLU A 63 -4.00 4.89 10.85
CA GLU A 63 -3.58 5.88 9.83
C GLU A 63 -2.12 6.37 9.99
N ASP A 64 -1.58 6.38 11.22
CA ASP A 64 -0.22 6.82 11.56
C ASP A 64 0.87 5.76 11.31
N LYS A 65 0.47 4.58 10.82
CA LYS A 65 1.36 3.42 10.63
C LYS A 65 1.35 2.89 9.20
N ILE A 66 0.60 3.49 8.30
CA ILE A 66 0.52 3.06 6.89
C ILE A 66 1.65 3.69 6.09
N LEU A 67 2.34 2.87 5.30
CA LEU A 67 3.27 3.28 4.24
C LEU A 67 2.79 2.72 2.90
N VAL A 68 3.09 3.42 1.81
CA VAL A 68 2.77 2.95 0.45
C VAL A 68 3.94 3.18 -0.48
N ALA A 69 4.14 2.25 -1.41
CA ALA A 69 5.16 2.35 -2.46
C ALA A 69 4.77 1.51 -3.68
N HIS A 70 5.69 1.42 -4.64
CA HIS A 70 5.51 0.61 -5.85
C HIS A 70 6.38 -0.64 -5.87
N ASP A 71 7.50 -0.68 -5.14
CA ASP A 71 8.49 -1.75 -5.28
C ASP A 71 8.94 -1.96 -6.75
N ILE A 72 9.16 -0.85 -7.48
CA ILE A 72 9.66 -0.94 -8.87
C ILE A 72 11.09 -1.49 -8.85
N HIS A 73 11.21 -2.77 -9.17
CA HIS A 73 12.49 -3.49 -9.27
C HIS A 73 12.74 -4.09 -10.66
N THR A 74 11.87 -3.81 -11.65
CA THR A 74 12.00 -4.33 -13.03
C THR A 74 11.74 -3.25 -14.08
N LYS A 75 12.40 -3.36 -15.25
CA LYS A 75 12.32 -2.36 -16.34
C LYS A 75 10.90 -2.17 -16.87
N HIS A 76 10.15 -3.25 -17.08
CA HIS A 76 8.81 -3.19 -17.68
C HIS A 76 7.80 -2.38 -16.84
N ARG A 77 8.11 -2.12 -15.57
CA ARG A 77 7.27 -1.30 -14.68
C ARG A 77 7.51 0.20 -14.82
N LEU A 78 8.58 0.63 -15.49
CA LEU A 78 8.85 2.03 -15.78
C LEU A 78 8.02 2.50 -16.99
N THR A 79 7.63 3.78 -16.98
CA THR A 79 6.83 4.39 -18.08
C THR A 79 7.50 4.28 -19.44
N LYS A 80 8.84 4.37 -19.50
CA LYS A 80 9.63 4.18 -20.74
C LYS A 80 9.37 2.83 -21.42
N PHE A 81 9.00 1.81 -20.66
CA PHE A 81 8.74 0.45 -21.14
C PHE A 81 7.24 0.08 -21.08
N GLY A 82 6.35 1.06 -20.97
CA GLY A 82 4.90 0.84 -20.93
C GLY A 82 4.32 0.54 -19.54
N GLY A 83 5.13 0.57 -18.49
CA GLY A 83 4.67 0.37 -17.12
C GLY A 83 4.07 1.62 -16.46
N HIS A 84 3.54 1.45 -15.25
CA HIS A 84 2.86 2.51 -14.49
C HIS A 84 3.81 3.62 -13.99
N GLY A 85 5.06 3.27 -13.66
CA GLY A 85 6.09 4.17 -13.15
C GLY A 85 5.78 4.85 -11.81
N TYR A 86 6.73 5.64 -11.33
CA TYR A 86 6.67 6.25 -9.99
C TYR A 86 5.53 7.26 -9.80
N SER A 87 4.96 7.82 -10.87
CA SER A 87 3.83 8.76 -10.75
C SER A 87 2.50 8.07 -10.45
N HIS A 88 2.42 6.74 -10.51
CA HIS A 88 1.16 5.98 -10.40
C HIS A 88 0.40 6.25 -9.10
N ILE A 89 1.11 6.34 -7.97
CA ILE A 89 0.47 6.60 -6.67
C ILE A 89 -0.19 7.98 -6.69
N LEU A 90 0.53 9.01 -7.11
CA LEU A 90 0.02 10.38 -7.13
C LEU A 90 -1.08 10.59 -8.18
N LYS A 91 -0.93 10.00 -9.37
CA LYS A 91 -1.87 10.22 -10.49
C LYS A 91 -3.14 9.38 -10.41
N ASN A 92 -3.07 8.17 -9.86
CA ASN A 92 -4.16 7.20 -9.94
C ASN A 92 -4.64 6.75 -8.56
N ILE A 93 -3.72 6.44 -7.64
CA ILE A 93 -4.08 5.89 -6.32
C ILE A 93 -4.63 6.97 -5.39
N VAL A 94 -4.01 8.15 -5.32
CA VAL A 94 -4.49 9.26 -4.49
C VAL A 94 -5.91 9.68 -4.85
N PRO A 95 -6.27 9.93 -6.13
CA PRO A 95 -7.67 10.19 -6.49
C PRO A 95 -8.62 9.06 -6.07
N LYS A 96 -8.19 7.80 -6.17
CA LYS A 96 -8.98 6.64 -5.74
C LYS A 96 -9.16 6.59 -4.21
N MET A 97 -8.13 6.91 -3.43
CA MET A 97 -8.21 7.01 -1.97
C MET A 97 -9.24 8.05 -1.55
N LEU A 98 -9.17 9.25 -2.14
CA LEU A 98 -10.12 10.35 -1.88
C LEU A 98 -11.55 9.95 -2.23
N LEU A 99 -11.76 9.34 -3.41
CA LEU A 99 -13.07 8.84 -3.84
C LEU A 99 -13.65 7.78 -2.89
N ARG A 100 -12.78 7.03 -2.18
CA ARG A 100 -13.17 6.00 -1.20
C ARG A 100 -13.31 6.55 0.22
N GLY A 101 -13.25 7.87 0.41
CA GLY A 101 -13.48 8.53 1.68
C GLY A 101 -12.26 8.59 2.60
N ILE A 102 -11.06 8.27 2.11
CA ILE A 102 -9.82 8.59 2.82
C ILE A 102 -9.60 10.10 2.66
N SER A 103 -9.62 10.86 3.76
CA SER A 103 -9.52 12.31 3.72
C SER A 103 -8.15 12.79 3.24
N GLN A 104 -8.06 14.03 2.75
CA GLN A 104 -6.77 14.61 2.34
C GLN A 104 -5.73 14.55 3.46
N ARG A 105 -6.13 14.86 4.71
CA ARG A 105 -5.24 14.74 5.89
C ARG A 105 -4.67 13.33 6.06
N GLN A 106 -5.47 12.30 5.81
CA GLN A 106 -5.04 10.91 5.91
C GLN A 106 -4.11 10.52 4.75
N VAL A 107 -4.38 11.02 3.55
CA VAL A 107 -3.46 10.88 2.41
C VAL A 107 -2.12 11.55 2.72
N ASP A 108 -2.12 12.76 3.29
CA ASP A 108 -0.92 13.48 3.66
C ASP A 108 -0.13 12.72 4.74
N LYS A 109 -0.81 12.10 5.71
CA LYS A 109 -0.14 11.20 6.67
C LYS A 109 0.58 10.05 5.95
N ILE A 110 -0.10 9.37 5.04
CA ILE A 110 0.43 8.22 4.31
C ILE A 110 1.63 8.61 3.44
N LEU A 111 1.58 9.77 2.76
CA LEU A 111 2.59 10.17 1.78
C LEU A 111 3.72 11.04 2.36
N ILE A 112 3.49 11.73 3.47
CA ILE A 112 4.42 12.74 4.00
C ILE A 112 4.79 12.40 5.44
N ASP A 113 3.82 12.41 6.36
CA ASP A 113 4.15 12.37 7.80
C ASP A 113 4.69 11.01 8.25
N ASN A 114 4.09 9.91 7.78
CA ASN A 114 4.50 8.56 8.16
C ASN A 114 5.90 8.23 7.61
N PRO A 115 6.21 8.44 6.31
CA PRO A 115 7.57 8.26 5.80
C PRO A 115 8.58 9.16 6.51
N LYS A 116 8.23 10.44 6.77
CA LYS A 116 9.09 11.38 7.51
C LYS A 116 9.42 10.85 8.90
N ARG A 117 8.44 10.32 9.63
CA ARG A 117 8.63 9.75 10.98
C ARG A 117 9.42 8.45 10.96
N TRP A 118 9.20 7.61 9.95
CA TRP A 118 9.84 6.31 9.82
C TRP A 118 11.32 6.41 9.48
N LEU A 119 11.70 7.32 8.58
CA LEU A 119 13.07 7.45 8.06
C LEU A 119 14.01 8.29 8.93
N THR A 120 13.53 8.81 10.05
CA THR A 120 14.35 9.58 11.00
C THR A 120 14.81 8.71 12.17
N PHE A 121 16.08 8.82 12.54
CA PHE A 121 16.60 8.29 13.80
C PHE A 121 16.35 9.27 14.95
N LYS A 122 16.32 8.77 16.18
CA LYS A 122 16.31 9.57 17.40
C LYS A 122 17.73 9.83 17.89
#